data_AF-A0A9W7AVW5-F1
#
_entry.id   AF-A0A9W7AVW5-F1
#
_cell.length_a   1.000
_cell.length_b   1.000
_cell.length_c   1.000
_cell.angle_alpha   90.00
_cell.angle_beta   90.00
_cell.angle_gamma   90.00
#
_symmetry.space_group_name_H-M   'P 1'
#
loop_
_entity.id
_entity.type
_entity.pdbx_description
1 polymer ?
#
loop_
_entity_poly.entity_id
_entity_poly.type
_entity_poly.pdbx_seq_one_letter_code
_entity_poly.pdbx_strand_id
1 'polypeptide(L)'
;MWQSASALTTSNFPRKTSLNVATPVATPVSSLSPGTSSPVPVTPSPPSKRLVFGLSYLAGISDVTFLRLYSTFPTMMTGNTMKLTEAILSTRYSDAAFYITCITTYILGTVAFKLASKLESNAFADPNSFRTRYLSSTPRTLSLPILLSFICSTFFGQYIGSPSMYFLSFSFGIINAVSIESAGTITCMLTGHMHKLSNTAVEGKGFKQVEKRSVNVLSGFVAGVLSAALIIKWRPAALQKAVIRMLGVGYFVLLGLLDDGGRVDKGWFRRGEECIIDAEEAGCVVEE
;
A
#
# COMPACT_ATOMS: atom_id res chain seq x y z
N MET A 1 24.53 -20.14 -5.75
CA MET A 1 25.88 -19.53 -5.78
C MET A 1 25.90 -18.46 -6.86
N TRP A 2 25.73 -17.20 -6.47
CA TRP A 2 25.93 -16.04 -7.35
C TRP A 2 26.94 -15.14 -6.63
N GLN A 3 28.21 -15.37 -6.91
CA GLN A 3 29.30 -14.45 -6.60
C GLN A 3 29.92 -14.05 -7.94
N SER A 4 29.44 -12.93 -8.48
CA SER A 4 30.20 -12.12 -9.41
C SER A 4 29.90 -10.67 -9.07
N ALA A 5 30.80 -10.08 -8.28
CA ALA A 5 30.90 -8.64 -8.13
C ALA A 5 31.35 -8.06 -9.47
N SER A 6 30.67 -7.02 -9.95
CA SER A 6 31.18 -6.16 -11.01
C SER A 6 31.19 -4.74 -10.47
N ALA A 7 32.37 -4.14 -10.51
CA ALA A 7 32.64 -2.77 -10.09
C ALA A 7 31.74 -1.80 -10.88
N LEU A 8 31.04 -0.92 -10.17
CA LEU A 8 30.30 0.18 -10.79
C LEU A 8 31.30 1.23 -11.31
N THR A 9 31.48 1.25 -12.62
CA THR A 9 32.09 2.37 -13.34
C THR A 9 31.08 3.51 -13.41
N THR A 10 31.42 4.66 -12.83
CA THR A 10 30.60 5.88 -12.86
C THR A 10 30.56 6.47 -14.26
N SER A 11 29.46 6.27 -15.01
CA SER A 11 29.22 6.96 -16.28
C SER A 11 28.52 8.29 -16.05
N ASN A 12 29.10 9.36 -16.59
CA ASN A 12 28.54 10.71 -16.60
C ASN A 12 27.34 10.76 -17.57
N PHE A 13 26.13 10.90 -17.04
CA PHE A 13 24.94 11.16 -17.85
C PHE A 13 24.81 12.66 -18.16
N PRO A 14 24.59 13.06 -19.43
CA PRO A 14 24.25 14.44 -19.76
C PRO A 14 22.82 14.78 -19.32
N ARG A 15 22.67 16.01 -18.82
CA ARG A 15 21.49 16.55 -18.15
C ARG A 15 20.58 17.26 -19.15
N LYS A 16 19.27 17.12 -18.89
CA LYS A 16 18.11 17.98 -19.23
C LYS A 16 17.34 17.66 -20.51
N THR A 17 16.09 17.23 -20.28
CA THR A 17 14.94 17.57 -21.12
C THR A 17 13.83 18.03 -20.19
N SER A 18 13.52 19.33 -20.23
CA SER A 18 12.41 19.94 -19.50
C SER A 18 11.10 19.60 -20.20
N LEU A 19 10.21 18.88 -19.51
CA LEU A 19 8.85 18.59 -19.97
C LEU A 19 7.94 19.74 -19.53
N ASN A 20 7.40 20.51 -20.49
CA ASN A 20 6.37 21.52 -20.23
C ASN A 20 5.04 20.82 -19.98
N VAL A 21 4.50 20.96 -18.77
CA VAL A 21 3.16 20.51 -18.40
C VAL A 21 2.16 21.61 -18.75
N ALA A 22 1.22 21.31 -19.64
CA ALA A 22 0.15 22.22 -20.03
C ALA A 22 -0.87 22.39 -18.89
N THR A 23 -1.17 23.63 -18.53
CA THR A 23 -2.23 24.02 -17.58
C THR A 23 -3.62 23.87 -18.22
N PRO A 24 -4.61 23.27 -17.52
CA PRO A 24 -5.96 23.17 -18.01
C PRO A 24 -6.68 24.53 -17.94
N VAL A 25 -7.37 24.87 -19.03
CA VAL A 25 -8.25 26.04 -19.17
C VAL A 25 -9.55 25.78 -18.41
N ALA A 26 -9.89 26.69 -17.50
CA ALA A 26 -11.15 26.64 -16.74
C ALA A 26 -12.31 27.18 -17.58
N THR A 27 -13.35 26.36 -17.76
CA THR A 27 -14.65 26.79 -18.31
C THR A 27 -15.58 27.24 -17.19
N PRO A 28 -16.29 28.38 -17.35
CA PRO A 28 -17.29 28.83 -16.39
C PRO A 28 -18.62 28.10 -16.63
N VAL A 29 -19.20 27.49 -15.59
CA VAL A 29 -20.56 26.93 -15.62
C VAL A 29 -21.45 27.78 -14.75
N SER A 30 -22.44 28.43 -15.38
CA SER A 30 -23.57 29.08 -14.73
C SER A 30 -24.85 28.31 -15.05
N SER A 31 -25.58 27.88 -14.02
CA SER A 31 -27.05 27.96 -13.96
C SER A 31 -27.55 27.42 -12.62
N LEU A 32 -28.27 28.28 -11.90
CA LEU A 32 -28.99 27.96 -10.67
C LEU A 32 -30.10 26.92 -10.94
N SER A 33 -30.22 25.94 -10.06
CA SER A 33 -31.39 25.06 -9.95
C SER A 33 -31.82 24.94 -8.48
N PRO A 34 -33.12 24.79 -8.16
CA PRO A 34 -33.62 24.93 -6.80
C PRO A 34 -33.53 23.62 -6.00
N GLY A 35 -32.91 23.70 -4.82
CA GLY A 35 -33.43 23.12 -3.58
C GLY A 35 -33.64 21.61 -3.49
N THR A 36 -32.74 20.77 -4.02
CA THR A 36 -32.62 19.38 -3.52
C THR A 36 -31.50 19.38 -2.48
N SER A 37 -31.84 19.13 -1.21
CA SER A 37 -30.86 18.96 -0.13
C SER A 37 -29.94 17.80 -0.49
N SER A 38 -28.79 18.14 -1.10
CA SER A 38 -27.80 17.14 -1.50
C SER A 38 -27.30 16.47 -0.22
N PRO A 39 -27.24 15.13 -0.17
CA PRO A 39 -26.74 14.43 1.00
C PRO A 39 -25.34 14.96 1.32
N VAL A 40 -25.15 15.40 2.57
CA VAL A 40 -23.87 15.92 3.04
C VAL A 40 -22.81 14.83 2.81
N PRO A 41 -21.73 15.11 2.07
CA PRO A 41 -20.69 14.13 1.83
C PRO A 41 -20.07 13.70 3.16
N VAL A 42 -20.26 12.44 3.55
CA VAL A 42 -19.62 11.89 4.74
C VAL A 42 -18.10 11.92 4.54
N THR A 43 -17.40 12.70 5.36
CA THR A 43 -15.93 12.81 5.28
C THR A 43 -15.31 11.55 5.89
N PRO A 44 -14.49 10.78 5.15
CA PRO A 44 -13.91 9.54 5.65
C PRO A 44 -13.01 9.81 6.86
N SER A 45 -13.16 8.99 7.90
CA SER A 45 -12.33 9.08 9.10
C SER A 45 -10.83 8.90 8.77
N PRO A 46 -9.94 9.65 9.45
CA PRO A 46 -8.51 9.54 9.19
C PRO A 46 -7.99 8.15 9.60
N PRO A 47 -7.06 7.56 8.84
CA PRO A 47 -6.52 6.24 9.14
C PRO A 47 -5.74 6.22 10.46
N SER A 48 -5.76 5.06 11.11
CA SER A 48 -4.98 4.83 12.33
C SER A 48 -3.48 5.06 12.08
N LYS A 49 -2.88 5.98 12.85
CA LYS A 49 -1.43 6.28 12.79
C LYS A 49 -0.57 5.03 12.98
N ARG A 50 -1.04 4.08 13.79
CA ARG A 50 -0.36 2.81 14.07
C ARG A 50 -0.35 1.89 12.85
N LEU A 51 -1.48 1.79 12.14
CA LEU A 51 -1.59 1.02 10.91
C LEU A 51 -0.65 1.57 9.83
N VAL A 52 -0.67 2.89 9.63
CA VAL A 52 0.21 3.56 8.66
C VAL A 52 1.68 3.30 8.96
N PHE A 53 2.10 3.48 10.22
CA PHE A 53 3.47 3.21 10.65
C PHE A 53 3.85 1.74 10.43
N GLY A 54 2.97 0.81 10.85
CA GLY A 54 3.21 -0.62 10.74
C GLY A 54 3.33 -1.11 9.29
N LEU A 55 2.50 -0.60 8.38
CA LEU A 55 2.59 -0.91 6.95
C LEU A 55 3.91 -0.40 6.35
N SER A 56 4.29 0.83 6.68
CA SER A 56 5.57 1.40 6.22
C SER A 56 6.77 0.65 6.79
N TYR A 57 6.72 0.24 8.06
CA TYR A 57 7.74 -0.58 8.69
C TYR A 57 7.92 -1.94 8.01
N LEU A 58 6.83 -2.67 7.77
CA LEU A 58 6.88 -3.94 7.05
C LEU A 58 7.34 -3.76 5.60
N ALA A 59 6.96 -2.67 4.93
CA ALA A 59 7.45 -2.34 3.59
C ALA A 59 8.98 -2.17 3.57
N GLY A 60 9.54 -1.45 4.55
CA GLY A 60 11.00 -1.29 4.69
C GLY A 60 11.73 -2.61 4.92
N ILE A 61 11.18 -3.49 5.77
CA ILE A 61 11.75 -4.84 5.96
C ILE A 61 11.70 -5.65 4.67
N SER A 62 10.55 -5.60 3.99
CA SER A 62 10.31 -6.31 2.73
C SER A 62 11.30 -5.87 1.67
N ASP A 63 11.45 -4.57 1.43
CA ASP A 63 12.33 -4.08 0.37
C ASP A 63 13.79 -4.52 0.57
N VAL A 64 14.33 -4.41 1.78
CA VAL A 64 15.72 -4.85 2.05
C VAL A 64 15.87 -6.35 1.89
N THR A 65 14.91 -7.13 2.43
CA THR A 65 14.96 -8.59 2.38
C THR A 65 14.90 -9.09 0.94
N PHE A 66 13.96 -8.57 0.16
CA PHE A 66 13.74 -8.99 -1.22
C PHE A 66 14.82 -8.44 -2.17
N LEU A 67 15.36 -7.26 -1.91
CA LEU A 67 16.52 -6.75 -2.64
C LEU A 67 17.71 -7.70 -2.43
N ARG A 68 17.92 -8.20 -1.21
CA ARG A 68 19.03 -9.10 -0.92
C ARG A 68 18.84 -10.51 -1.48
N LEU A 69 17.62 -11.05 -1.41
CA LEU A 69 17.31 -12.42 -1.82
C LEU A 69 17.09 -12.57 -3.33
N TYR A 70 16.38 -11.61 -3.93
CA TYR A 70 15.87 -11.72 -5.30
C TYR A 70 16.32 -10.58 -6.20
N SER A 71 17.07 -9.59 -5.68
CA SER A 71 17.41 -8.39 -6.43
C SER A 71 16.18 -7.62 -6.93
N THR A 72 15.07 -7.64 -6.18
CA THR A 72 13.81 -6.97 -6.55
C THR A 72 13.30 -6.06 -5.44
N PHE A 73 12.50 -5.06 -5.83
CA PHE A 73 11.79 -4.19 -4.89
C PHE A 73 10.30 -4.54 -4.89
N PRO A 74 9.80 -5.31 -3.90
CA PRO A 74 8.40 -5.74 -3.88
C PRO A 74 7.41 -4.58 -3.78
N THR A 75 7.80 -3.49 -3.11
CA THR A 75 6.90 -2.34 -2.91
C THR A 75 7.15 -1.18 -3.88
N MET A 76 8.30 -1.15 -4.56
CA MET A 76 8.68 -0.10 -5.52
C MET A 76 8.77 -0.61 -6.95
N MET A 77 7.63 -0.65 -7.66
CA MET A 77 7.61 -1.12 -9.06
C MET A 77 8.50 -0.29 -9.99
N THR A 78 8.68 1.01 -9.73
CA THR A 78 9.63 1.85 -10.47
C THR A 78 11.06 1.28 -10.46
N GLY A 79 11.52 0.73 -9.33
CA GLY A 79 12.83 0.10 -9.23
C GLY A 79 12.92 -1.17 -10.09
N ASN A 80 11.87 -1.99 -10.10
CA ASN A 80 11.81 -3.17 -10.97
C ASN A 80 11.75 -2.79 -12.46
N THR A 81 11.06 -1.70 -12.81
CA THR A 81 11.05 -1.17 -14.19
C THR A 81 12.45 -0.74 -14.62
N MET A 82 13.20 -0.04 -13.76
CA MET A 82 14.59 0.33 -14.07
C MET A 82 15.47 -0.91 -14.31
N LYS A 83 15.34 -1.95 -13.47
CA LYS A 83 16.08 -3.21 -13.66
C LYS A 83 15.66 -3.98 -14.91
N LEU A 84 14.39 -3.93 -15.28
CA LEU A 84 13.91 -4.47 -16.55
C LEU A 84 14.57 -3.76 -17.74
N THR A 85 14.59 -2.43 -17.73
CA THR A 85 15.25 -1.64 -18.79
C THR A 85 16.74 -1.99 -18.88
N GLU A 86 17.44 -2.07 -17.75
CA GLU A 86 18.85 -2.49 -17.71
C GLU A 86 19.04 -3.90 -18.29
N ALA A 87 18.17 -4.85 -17.95
CA ALA A 87 18.23 -6.22 -18.46
C ALA A 87 18.01 -6.27 -19.98
N ILE A 88 17.06 -5.48 -20.51
CA ILE A 88 16.81 -5.36 -21.96
C ILE A 88 18.04 -4.77 -22.67
N LEU A 89 18.58 -3.66 -22.16
CA LEU A 89 19.74 -3.00 -22.75
C LEU A 89 21.00 -3.88 -22.70
N SER A 90 21.13 -4.69 -21.65
CA SER A 90 22.24 -5.65 -21.50
C SER A 90 22.01 -6.97 -22.22
N THR A 91 20.93 -7.12 -23.01
CA THR A 91 20.54 -8.36 -23.70
C THR A 91 20.34 -9.58 -22.79
N ARG A 92 20.06 -9.36 -21.49
CA ARG A 92 19.77 -10.40 -20.50
C ARG A 92 18.29 -10.74 -20.50
N TYR A 93 17.82 -11.42 -21.55
CA TYR A 93 16.39 -11.68 -21.76
C TYR A 93 15.74 -12.53 -20.64
N SER A 94 16.51 -13.40 -19.99
CA SER A 94 15.99 -14.19 -18.85
C SER A 94 15.63 -13.29 -17.65
N ASP A 95 16.52 -12.36 -17.30
CA ASP A 95 16.25 -11.36 -16.25
C ASP A 95 15.08 -10.45 -16.64
N ALA A 96 15.02 -10.03 -17.92
CA ALA A 96 13.92 -9.23 -18.42
C ALA A 96 12.58 -9.95 -18.30
N ALA A 97 12.49 -11.22 -18.70
CA ALA A 97 11.29 -12.03 -18.56
C ALA A 97 10.86 -12.19 -17.09
N PHE A 98 11.83 -12.35 -16.19
CA PHE A 98 11.58 -12.40 -14.74
C PHE A 98 10.95 -11.10 -14.22
N TYR A 99 11.51 -9.93 -14.54
CA TYR A 99 10.95 -8.64 -14.11
C TYR A 99 9.59 -8.34 -14.76
N ILE A 100 9.39 -8.68 -16.05
CA ILE A 100 8.09 -8.56 -16.72
C ILE A 100 7.03 -9.38 -15.97
N THR A 101 7.36 -10.62 -15.61
CA THR A 101 6.44 -11.50 -14.87
C THR A 101 6.14 -10.93 -13.48
N CYS A 102 7.15 -10.42 -12.76
CA CYS A 102 6.92 -9.76 -11.47
C CYS A 102 6.00 -8.54 -11.59
N ILE A 103 6.24 -7.66 -12.56
CA ILE A 103 5.40 -6.46 -12.78
C ILE A 103 3.97 -6.87 -13.14
N THR A 104 3.81 -7.85 -14.04
CA THR A 104 2.49 -8.31 -14.48
C THR A 104 1.71 -8.93 -13.32
N THR A 105 2.34 -9.79 -12.53
CA THR A 105 1.70 -10.43 -11.36
C THR A 105 1.33 -9.43 -10.27
N TYR A 106 2.13 -8.38 -10.08
CA TYR A 106 1.78 -7.26 -9.20
C TYR A 106 0.52 -6.50 -9.68
N ILE A 107 0.46 -6.19 -10.97
CA ILE A 107 -0.72 -5.54 -11.56
C ILE A 107 -1.95 -6.44 -11.39
N LEU A 108 -1.81 -7.75 -11.64
CA LEU A 108 -2.89 -8.72 -11.41
C LEU A 108 -3.37 -8.72 -9.95
N GLY A 109 -2.47 -8.62 -8.97
CA GLY A 109 -2.83 -8.47 -7.56
C GLY A 109 -3.66 -7.22 -7.27
N THR A 110 -3.26 -6.09 -7.87
CA THR A 110 -4.00 -4.82 -7.76
C THR A 110 -5.39 -4.92 -8.39
N VAL A 111 -5.48 -5.55 -9.58
CA VAL A 111 -6.76 -5.78 -10.27
C VAL A 111 -7.66 -6.72 -9.47
N ALA A 112 -7.11 -7.81 -8.93
CA ALA A 112 -7.86 -8.75 -8.09
C ALA A 112 -8.46 -8.07 -6.86
N PHE A 113 -7.70 -7.20 -6.19
CA PHE A 113 -8.20 -6.38 -5.09
C PHE A 113 -9.38 -5.50 -5.53
N LYS A 114 -9.24 -4.74 -6.63
CA LYS A 114 -10.32 -3.86 -7.11
C LYS A 114 -11.57 -4.60 -7.58
N LEU A 115 -11.40 -5.78 -8.19
CA LEU A 115 -12.53 -6.65 -8.52
C LEU A 115 -13.23 -7.17 -7.27
N ALA A 116 -12.47 -7.56 -6.23
CA ALA A 116 -13.04 -7.96 -4.95
C ALA A 116 -13.84 -6.81 -4.30
N SER A 117 -13.28 -5.59 -4.25
CA SER A 117 -13.98 -4.41 -3.74
C SER A 117 -15.26 -4.12 -4.52
N LYS A 118 -15.25 -4.27 -5.85
CA LYS A 118 -16.44 -4.04 -6.70
C LYS A 118 -17.52 -5.12 -6.52
N LEU A 119 -17.11 -6.38 -6.34
CA LEU A 119 -18.04 -7.46 -6.04
C LEU A 119 -18.70 -7.26 -4.67
N GLU A 120 -17.94 -6.78 -3.69
CA GLU A 120 -18.45 -6.44 -2.37
C GLU A 120 -19.45 -5.27 -2.43
N SER A 121 -19.13 -4.21 -3.17
CA SER A 121 -20.05 -3.07 -3.34
C SER A 121 -21.37 -3.47 -4.02
N ASN A 122 -21.32 -4.41 -4.97
CA ASN A 122 -22.52 -4.91 -5.65
C ASN A 122 -23.36 -5.82 -4.74
N ALA A 123 -22.72 -6.63 -3.89
CA ALA A 123 -23.41 -7.49 -2.94
C ALA A 123 -24.17 -6.71 -1.86
N PHE A 124 -23.74 -5.48 -1.56
CA PHE A 124 -24.38 -4.60 -0.59
C PHE A 124 -25.72 -4.00 -1.08
N ALA A 125 -26.03 -4.12 -2.38
CA ALA A 125 -27.30 -3.65 -2.93
C ALA A 125 -28.52 -4.48 -2.47
N ASP A 126 -28.30 -5.66 -1.85
CA ASP A 126 -29.35 -6.46 -1.24
C ASP A 126 -29.30 -6.35 0.31
N PRO A 127 -30.17 -5.51 0.92
CA PRO A 127 -30.18 -5.26 2.35
C PRO A 127 -30.62 -6.46 3.19
N ASN A 128 -31.23 -7.49 2.60
CA ASN A 128 -31.77 -8.65 3.34
C ASN A 128 -30.77 -9.80 3.51
N SER A 129 -29.59 -9.71 2.88
CA SER A 129 -28.60 -10.78 3.00
C SER A 129 -27.83 -10.67 4.32
N PHE A 130 -28.10 -11.60 5.25
CA PHE A 130 -27.36 -11.73 6.53
C PHE A 130 -25.83 -11.87 6.34
N ARG A 131 -25.39 -12.23 5.11
CA ARG A 131 -23.99 -12.37 4.69
C ARG A 131 -23.25 -11.03 4.62
N THR A 132 -23.98 -9.91 4.52
CA THR A 132 -23.44 -8.57 4.28
C THR A 132 -22.72 -7.98 5.51
N ARG A 133 -23.03 -8.45 6.74
CA ARG A 133 -22.39 -7.95 7.98
C ARG A 133 -21.00 -8.52 8.26
N TYR A 134 -20.64 -9.68 7.70
CA TYR A 134 -19.32 -10.29 7.91
C TYR A 134 -18.31 -9.92 6.83
N LEU A 135 -18.78 -9.50 5.65
CA LEU A 135 -17.91 -9.13 4.53
C LEU A 135 -17.42 -7.69 4.56
N SER A 136 -17.98 -6.82 5.41
CA SER A 136 -17.83 -5.34 5.35
C SER A 136 -16.44 -4.77 5.66
N SER A 137 -15.37 -5.57 5.60
CA SER A 137 -14.00 -5.08 5.64
C SER A 137 -13.18 -5.87 4.65
N THR A 138 -13.25 -5.46 3.38
CA THR A 138 -12.41 -5.92 2.26
C THR A 138 -10.95 -6.22 2.67
N PRO A 139 -10.28 -5.38 3.51
CA PRO A 139 -8.91 -5.65 3.95
C PRO A 139 -8.75 -6.95 4.75
N ARG A 140 -9.73 -7.30 5.59
CA ARG A 140 -9.73 -8.53 6.39
C ARG A 140 -9.94 -9.76 5.51
N THR A 141 -10.87 -9.68 4.57
CA THR A 141 -11.15 -10.80 3.63
C THR A 141 -9.91 -11.13 2.79
N LEU A 142 -9.15 -10.12 2.38
CA LEU A 142 -7.96 -10.28 1.54
C LEU A 142 -6.67 -10.57 2.32
N SER A 143 -6.68 -10.41 3.65
CA SER A 143 -5.54 -10.76 4.50
C SER A 143 -5.20 -12.26 4.45
N LEU A 144 -6.22 -13.13 4.36
CA LEU A 144 -6.03 -14.59 4.26
C LEU A 144 -5.36 -15.01 2.94
N PRO A 145 -5.84 -14.57 1.75
CA PRO A 145 -5.14 -14.79 0.48
C PRO A 145 -3.69 -14.30 0.48
N ILE A 146 -3.40 -13.16 1.11
CA ILE A 146 -2.04 -12.66 1.28
C ILE A 146 -1.22 -13.67 2.09
N LEU A 147 -1.68 -14.05 3.29
CA LEU A 147 -0.97 -15.01 4.14
C LEU A 147 -0.71 -16.33 3.41
N LEU A 148 -1.73 -16.87 2.74
CA LEU A 148 -1.62 -18.11 1.99
C LEU A 148 -0.59 -17.99 0.86
N SER A 149 -0.58 -16.86 0.14
CA SER A 149 0.41 -16.61 -0.91
C SER A 149 1.84 -16.54 -0.38
N PHE A 150 2.06 -15.93 0.79
CA PHE A 150 3.36 -15.95 1.47
C PHE A 150 3.76 -17.38 1.88
N ILE A 151 2.83 -18.17 2.44
CA ILE A 151 3.08 -19.57 2.81
C ILE A 151 3.45 -20.39 1.55
N CYS A 152 2.62 -20.34 0.51
CA CYS A 152 2.84 -21.00 -0.77
C CYS A 152 4.19 -20.60 -1.38
N SER A 153 4.56 -19.32 -1.34
CA SER A 153 5.86 -18.88 -1.86
C SER A 153 7.04 -19.59 -1.17
N THR A 154 6.94 -19.87 0.13
CA THR A 154 8.00 -20.57 0.87
C THR A 154 8.04 -22.06 0.58
N PHE A 155 6.91 -22.67 0.25
CA PHE A 155 6.86 -24.08 -0.18
C PHE A 155 7.39 -24.22 -1.61
N PHE A 156 6.85 -23.47 -2.58
CA PHE A 156 7.27 -23.55 -3.98
C PHE A 156 8.70 -23.08 -4.22
N GLY A 157 9.18 -22.13 -3.41
CA GLY A 157 10.56 -21.64 -3.47
C GLY A 157 11.60 -22.73 -3.21
N GLN A 158 11.25 -23.82 -2.52
CA GLN A 158 12.17 -24.94 -2.28
C GLN A 158 12.33 -25.85 -3.50
N TYR A 159 11.33 -25.89 -4.39
CA TYR A 159 11.26 -26.87 -5.47
C TYR A 159 11.59 -26.31 -6.85
N ILE A 160 11.27 -25.03 -7.13
CA ILE A 160 11.26 -24.51 -8.52
C ILE A 160 12.10 -23.22 -8.70
N GLY A 161 12.85 -22.79 -7.68
CA GLY A 161 13.86 -21.72 -7.78
C GLY A 161 13.32 -20.28 -7.97
N SER A 162 12.35 -20.05 -8.84
CA SER A 162 11.84 -18.71 -9.24
C SER A 162 10.35 -18.39 -8.93
N PRO A 163 9.39 -19.34 -8.89
CA PRO A 163 7.97 -18.96 -8.85
C PRO A 163 7.50 -18.38 -7.52
N SER A 164 8.29 -18.48 -6.46
CA SER A 164 8.01 -17.84 -5.17
C SER A 164 7.79 -16.34 -5.32
N MET A 165 8.53 -15.69 -6.22
CA MET A 165 8.44 -14.25 -6.44
C MET A 165 7.14 -13.82 -7.11
N TYR A 166 6.49 -14.68 -7.90
CA TYR A 166 5.23 -14.36 -8.57
C TYR A 166 4.09 -14.25 -7.56
N PHE A 167 4.02 -15.20 -6.61
CA PHE A 167 3.04 -15.16 -5.51
C PHE A 167 3.27 -13.96 -4.59
N LEU A 168 4.54 -13.66 -4.29
CA LEU A 168 4.89 -12.53 -3.44
C LEU A 168 4.56 -11.21 -4.15
N SER A 169 4.91 -11.06 -5.43
CA SER A 169 4.60 -9.87 -6.23
C SER A 169 3.09 -9.63 -6.33
N PHE A 170 2.31 -10.69 -6.57
CA PHE A 170 0.85 -10.63 -6.54
C PHE A 170 0.33 -10.15 -5.17
N SER A 171 0.86 -10.70 -4.07
CA SER A 171 0.50 -10.29 -2.70
C SER A 171 0.81 -8.82 -2.44
N PHE A 172 1.98 -8.34 -2.87
CA PHE A 172 2.35 -6.93 -2.73
C PHE A 172 1.48 -6.01 -3.60
N GLY A 173 0.98 -6.48 -4.74
CA GLY A 173 -0.05 -5.79 -5.50
C GLY A 173 -1.32 -5.56 -4.70
N ILE A 174 -1.81 -6.60 -4.02
CA ILE A 174 -2.96 -6.50 -3.11
C ILE A 174 -2.65 -5.58 -1.93
N ILE A 175 -1.52 -5.79 -1.22
CA ILE A 175 -1.13 -4.99 -0.05
C ILE A 175 -1.03 -3.51 -0.42
N ASN A 176 -0.44 -3.19 -1.57
CA ASN A 176 -0.35 -1.81 -2.03
C ASN A 176 -1.75 -1.24 -2.31
N ALA A 177 -2.61 -1.98 -3.02
CA ALA A 177 -3.98 -1.53 -3.29
C ALA A 177 -4.80 -1.31 -2.00
N VAL A 178 -4.72 -2.23 -1.03
CA VAL A 178 -5.31 -2.10 0.31
C VAL A 178 -4.77 -0.85 1.00
N SER A 179 -3.46 -0.65 0.98
CA SER A 179 -2.82 0.49 1.65
C SER A 179 -3.27 1.84 1.08
N ILE A 180 -3.50 1.92 -0.23
CA ILE A 180 -4.03 3.11 -0.88
C ILE A 180 -5.44 3.41 -0.38
N GLU A 181 -6.27 2.38 -0.24
CA GLU A 181 -7.67 2.52 0.16
C GLU A 181 -7.84 2.78 1.66
N SER A 182 -7.19 1.98 2.52
CA SER A 182 -7.33 2.09 3.98
C SER A 182 -6.58 3.28 4.55
N ALA A 183 -5.42 3.63 3.98
CA ALA A 183 -4.69 4.80 4.43
C ALA A 183 -5.14 6.06 3.67
N GLY A 184 -5.68 5.98 2.46
CA GLY A 184 -5.82 7.17 1.60
C GLY A 184 -4.46 7.76 1.18
N THR A 185 -3.37 7.02 1.39
CA THR A 185 -2.04 7.34 0.86
C THR A 185 -1.34 6.07 0.46
N ILE A 186 -0.58 6.16 -0.61
CA ILE A 186 0.29 5.07 -1.07
C ILE A 186 1.46 4.96 -0.08
N THR A 187 1.29 4.19 1.00
CA THR A 187 2.29 4.03 2.07
C THR A 187 3.61 3.45 1.57
N CYS A 188 3.58 2.78 0.40
CA CYS A 188 4.75 2.24 -0.30
C CYS A 188 5.43 3.26 -1.24
N MET A 189 4.83 4.43 -1.50
CA MET A 189 5.47 5.49 -2.30
C MET A 189 6.18 6.49 -1.41
N LEU A 190 7.35 6.08 -0.92
CA LEU A 190 8.27 6.94 -0.18
C LEU A 190 8.55 8.27 -0.90
N THR A 191 8.67 8.20 -2.24
CA THR A 191 8.94 9.34 -3.12
C THR A 191 7.90 10.45 -2.98
N GLY A 192 6.61 10.12 -2.91
CA GLY A 192 5.54 11.10 -2.74
C GLY A 192 5.63 11.81 -1.39
N HIS A 193 5.99 11.09 -0.33
CA HIS A 193 6.18 11.67 0.99
C HIS A 193 7.42 12.55 1.06
N MET A 194 8.52 12.16 0.42
CA MET A 194 9.73 13.00 0.32
C MET A 194 9.45 14.30 -0.44
N HIS A 195 8.68 14.25 -1.53
CA HIS A 195 8.31 15.46 -2.27
C HIS A 195 7.42 16.39 -1.43
N LYS A 196 6.46 15.83 -0.67
CA LYS A 196 5.63 16.62 0.26
C LYS A 196 6.48 17.30 1.33
N LEU A 197 7.41 16.57 1.95
CA LEU A 197 8.33 17.12 2.95
C LEU A 197 9.22 18.23 2.36
N SER A 198 9.75 18.01 1.15
CA SER A 198 10.56 19.01 0.45
C SER A 198 9.79 20.30 0.18
N ASN A 199 8.54 20.20 -0.28
CA ASN A 199 7.72 21.38 -0.54
C ASN A 199 7.41 22.14 0.75
N THR A 200 7.05 21.43 1.83
CA THR A 200 6.79 22.05 3.14
C THR A 200 8.03 22.77 3.68
N ALA A 201 9.21 22.14 3.54
CA ALA A 201 10.47 22.73 3.98
C ALA A 201 10.78 24.05 3.26
N VAL A 202 10.45 24.15 1.97
CA VAL A 202 10.65 25.36 1.17
C VAL A 202 9.60 26.43 1.49
N GLU A 203 8.34 26.05 1.69
CA GLU A 203 7.24 27.01 1.90
C GLU A 203 7.28 27.71 3.26
N GLY A 204 8.09 27.26 4.24
CA GLY A 204 8.22 27.89 5.56
C GLY A 204 6.94 27.86 6.41
N LYS A 205 5.87 27.25 5.91
CA LYS A 205 4.62 27.02 6.64
C LYS A 205 4.89 25.93 7.67
N GLY A 206 4.94 26.32 8.94
CA GLY A 206 5.33 25.45 10.04
C GLY A 206 4.72 24.04 10.00
N PHE A 207 5.50 23.06 10.45
CA PHE A 207 5.41 21.60 10.34
C PHE A 207 4.11 20.91 10.90
N LYS A 208 2.98 21.62 11.02
CA LYS A 208 1.99 21.32 12.07
C LYS A 208 1.10 20.09 11.83
N GLN A 209 0.73 19.70 10.60
CA GLN A 209 -0.23 18.58 10.42
C GLN A 209 -0.06 17.67 9.19
N VAL A 210 0.05 18.21 7.96
CA VAL A 210 0.27 17.39 6.73
C VAL A 210 1.60 16.63 6.80
N GLU A 211 2.55 17.16 7.57
CA GLU A 211 3.88 16.60 7.75
C GLU A 211 3.93 15.41 8.70
N LYS A 212 3.18 15.43 9.80
CA LYS A 212 3.23 14.36 10.81
C LYS A 212 2.99 12.98 10.20
N ARG A 213 2.09 12.91 9.21
CA ARG A 213 1.81 11.69 8.48
C ARG A 213 2.98 11.24 7.61
N SER A 214 3.57 12.13 6.84
CA SER A 214 4.71 11.82 5.97
C SER A 214 5.96 11.44 6.77
N VAL A 215 6.20 12.13 7.88
CA VAL A 215 7.26 11.77 8.84
C VAL A 215 6.99 10.39 9.46
N ASN A 216 5.74 10.09 9.83
CA ASN A 216 5.39 8.78 10.39
C ASN A 216 5.62 7.64 9.38
N VAL A 217 5.24 7.83 8.11
CA VAL A 217 5.51 6.87 7.02
C VAL A 217 7.02 6.69 6.82
N LEU A 218 7.76 7.80 6.66
CA LEU A 218 9.20 7.78 6.41
C LEU A 218 9.96 7.15 7.58
N SER A 219 9.63 7.51 8.82
CA SER A 219 10.24 6.94 10.02
C SER A 219 9.94 5.46 10.18
N GLY A 220 8.70 5.02 9.91
CA GLY A 220 8.34 3.61 9.90
C GLY A 220 9.16 2.83 8.88
N PHE A 221 9.23 3.32 7.65
CA PHE A 221 10.02 2.70 6.58
C PHE A 221 11.52 2.61 6.94
N VAL A 222 12.13 3.70 7.39
CA VAL A 222 13.54 3.73 7.82
C VAL A 222 13.79 2.78 8.98
N ALA A 223 12.91 2.75 9.98
CA ALA A 223 13.00 1.78 11.08
C ALA A 223 12.94 0.33 10.56
N GLY A 224 12.08 0.04 9.59
CA GLY A 224 11.99 -1.27 8.93
C GLY A 224 13.27 -1.66 8.20
N VAL A 225 13.85 -0.72 7.43
CA VAL A 225 15.14 -0.91 6.73
C VAL A 225 16.26 -1.22 7.72
N LEU A 226 16.38 -0.43 8.80
CA LEU A 226 17.40 -0.64 9.83
C LEU A 226 17.22 -1.97 10.55
N SER A 227 15.98 -2.33 10.90
CA SER A 227 15.66 -3.64 11.51
C SER A 227 16.05 -4.80 10.60
N ALA A 228 15.73 -4.73 9.30
CA ALA A 228 16.13 -5.77 8.35
C ALA A 228 17.65 -5.85 8.19
N ALA A 229 18.35 -4.72 8.11
CA ALA A 229 19.81 -4.67 8.05
C ALA A 229 20.46 -5.31 9.28
N LEU A 230 19.91 -5.05 10.49
CA LEU A 230 20.34 -5.70 11.72
C LEU A 230 20.07 -7.22 11.65
N ILE A 231 18.87 -7.66 11.27
CA ILE A 231 18.56 -9.09 11.15
C ILE A 231 19.53 -9.79 10.19
N ILE A 232 19.82 -9.18 9.04
CA ILE A 232 20.78 -9.72 8.05
C ILE A 232 22.18 -9.83 8.65
N LYS A 233 22.64 -8.80 9.38
CA LYS A 233 23.97 -8.77 9.99
C LYS A 233 24.13 -9.86 11.05
N TRP A 234 23.14 -10.05 11.90
CA TRP A 234 23.23 -10.94 13.06
C TRP A 234 22.81 -12.39 12.75
N ARG A 235 21.88 -12.61 11.81
CA ARG A 235 21.30 -13.92 11.50
C ARG A 235 21.08 -14.11 9.99
N PRO A 236 22.14 -14.16 9.17
CA PRO A 236 22.03 -14.26 7.71
C PRO A 236 21.27 -15.53 7.25
N ALA A 237 21.40 -16.64 7.98
CA ALA A 237 20.68 -17.88 7.69
C ALA A 237 19.17 -17.80 7.95
N ALA A 238 18.73 -16.98 8.92
CA ALA A 238 17.31 -16.81 9.22
C ALA A 238 16.57 -16.03 8.12
N LEU A 239 17.31 -15.24 7.33
CA LEU A 239 16.77 -14.36 6.29
C LEU A 239 15.96 -15.11 5.24
N GLN A 240 16.41 -16.30 4.83
CA GLN A 240 15.86 -16.96 3.64
C GLN A 240 14.45 -17.55 3.83
N LYS A 241 14.14 -18.06 5.03
CA LYS A 241 12.88 -18.80 5.26
C LYS A 241 12.01 -18.19 6.33
N ALA A 242 12.59 -17.73 7.43
CA ALA A 242 11.82 -17.22 8.55
C ALA A 242 11.24 -15.83 8.24
N VAL A 243 12.04 -14.95 7.63
CA VAL A 243 11.62 -13.55 7.42
C VAL A 243 10.43 -13.45 6.46
N ILE A 244 10.40 -14.23 5.38
CA ILE A 244 9.24 -14.23 4.45
C ILE A 244 7.96 -14.67 5.17
N ARG A 245 8.01 -15.72 6.00
CA ARG A 245 6.84 -16.16 6.78
C ARG A 245 6.40 -15.12 7.80
N MET A 246 7.36 -14.53 8.51
CA MET A 246 7.11 -13.47 9.48
C MET A 246 6.50 -12.23 8.83
N LEU A 247 6.91 -11.88 7.60
CA LEU A 247 6.29 -10.81 6.81
C LEU A 247 4.84 -11.13 6.48
N GLY A 248 4.55 -12.36 6.01
CA GLY A 248 3.18 -12.80 5.74
C GLY A 248 2.27 -12.72 6.97
N VAL A 249 2.75 -13.21 8.12
CA VAL A 249 2.03 -13.11 9.41
C VAL A 249 1.91 -11.64 9.84
N GLY A 250 2.95 -10.83 9.67
CA GLY A 250 2.94 -9.41 10.00
C GLY A 250 1.87 -8.65 9.22
N TYR A 251 1.81 -8.82 7.90
CA TYR A 251 0.77 -8.22 7.05
C TYR A 251 -0.62 -8.75 7.38
N PHE A 252 -0.75 -10.06 7.66
CA PHE A 252 -2.02 -10.65 8.09
C PHE A 252 -2.53 -10.04 9.39
N VAL A 253 -1.67 -9.89 10.41
CA VAL A 253 -2.05 -9.28 11.68
C VAL A 253 -2.40 -7.80 11.49
N LEU A 254 -1.58 -7.06 10.72
CA LEU A 254 -1.80 -5.64 10.53
C LEU A 254 -3.10 -5.33 9.76
N LEU A 255 -3.35 -6.06 8.68
CA LEU A 255 -4.53 -5.85 7.82
C LEU A 255 -5.78 -6.58 8.33
N GLY A 256 -5.61 -7.74 8.96
CA GLY A 256 -6.69 -8.59 9.42
C GLY A 256 -7.19 -8.24 10.83
N LEU A 257 -6.27 -7.92 11.75
CA LEU A 257 -6.60 -7.71 13.16
C LEU A 257 -6.55 -6.24 13.59
N LEU A 258 -5.61 -5.46 13.05
CA LEU A 258 -5.41 -4.06 13.47
C LEU A 258 -6.13 -3.05 12.57
N ASP A 259 -6.63 -3.48 11.42
CA ASP A 259 -7.59 -2.68 10.67
C ASP A 259 -8.94 -2.78 11.39
N ASP A 260 -9.13 -1.89 12.36
CA ASP A 260 -10.40 -1.70 13.05
C ASP A 260 -11.47 -1.07 12.15
N GLY A 261 -11.17 -0.92 10.85
CA GLY A 261 -12.14 -0.77 9.77
C GLY A 261 -13.24 0.18 10.15
N GLY A 262 -12.86 1.42 10.51
CA GLY A 262 -13.80 2.50 10.78
C GLY A 262 -15.02 2.08 11.59
N ARG A 263 -14.86 1.32 12.67
CA ARG A 263 -15.96 0.98 13.60
C ARG A 263 -16.53 2.20 14.36
N VAL A 264 -16.38 3.39 13.81
CA VAL A 264 -16.88 4.67 14.34
C VAL A 264 -18.22 5.05 13.72
N ASP A 265 -18.61 4.50 12.56
CA ASP A 265 -19.96 4.73 11.99
C ASP A 265 -20.92 3.56 12.22
N LYS A 266 -20.71 2.79 13.29
CA LYS A 266 -21.88 2.12 13.89
C LYS A 266 -22.67 3.22 14.59
N GLY A 267 -23.53 3.89 13.82
CA GLY A 267 -24.65 4.63 14.36
C GLY A 267 -25.27 3.76 15.45
N TRP A 268 -25.18 4.25 16.69
CA TRP A 268 -25.83 3.60 17.80
C TRP A 268 -27.32 3.86 17.60
N PHE A 269 -28.02 2.92 16.98
CA PHE A 269 -29.48 2.91 16.96
C PHE A 269 -29.96 2.71 18.40
N ARG A 270 -30.26 3.81 19.10
CA ARG A 270 -30.95 3.78 20.38
C ARG A 270 -32.43 4.00 20.08
N ARG A 271 -33.20 2.90 19.99
CA ARG A 271 -34.68 2.90 19.78
C ARG A 271 -35.17 3.56 18.47
N GLY A 272 -34.58 3.23 17.33
CA GLY A 272 -35.21 3.54 16.04
C GLY A 272 -35.05 4.98 15.53
N GLU A 273 -34.28 5.82 16.22
CA GLU A 273 -33.88 7.15 15.74
C GLU A 273 -32.37 7.16 15.43
N GLU A 274 -32.01 7.72 14.27
CA GLU A 274 -30.62 7.91 13.86
C GLU A 274 -30.02 9.11 14.60
N CYS A 275 -29.24 8.88 15.66
CA CYS A 275 -28.40 9.95 16.21
C CYS A 275 -27.21 10.19 15.27
N ILE A 276 -27.20 11.34 14.60
CA ILE A 276 -26.01 11.90 13.97
C ILE A 276 -25.18 12.52 15.10
N ILE A 277 -24.01 11.93 15.39
CA ILE A 277 -23.07 12.53 16.34
C ILE A 277 -22.17 13.46 15.53
N ASP A 278 -22.42 14.76 15.62
CA ASP A 278 -21.45 15.74 15.13
C ASP A 278 -20.19 15.67 15.98
N ALA A 279 -19.03 15.55 15.34
CA ALA A 279 -17.75 15.29 16.00
C ALA A 279 -17.29 16.42 16.95
N GLU A 280 -17.98 17.55 16.97
CA GLU A 280 -17.71 18.70 17.86
C GLU A 280 -18.70 18.83 19.02
N GLU A 281 -19.87 18.17 18.98
CA GLU A 281 -20.88 18.22 20.04
C GLU A 281 -21.38 16.80 20.37
N ALA A 282 -20.95 16.27 21.52
CA ALA A 282 -21.44 14.99 22.03
C ALA A 282 -22.87 15.09 22.60
N GLY A 283 -23.83 15.60 21.81
CA GLY A 283 -25.25 15.64 22.12
C GLY A 283 -26.07 15.00 21.00
N CYS A 284 -26.95 14.05 21.33
CA CYS A 284 -28.02 13.68 20.39
C CYS A 284 -29.02 14.85 20.40
N VAL A 285 -29.13 15.57 19.29
CA VAL A 285 -30.23 16.51 19.08
C VAL A 285 -31.45 15.67 18.75
N VAL A 286 -32.40 15.60 19.68
CA VAL A 286 -33.74 15.07 19.41
C VAL A 286 -34.52 16.26 18.84
N GLU A 287 -34.86 16.22 17.55
CA GLU A 287 -35.86 17.15 17.02
C GLU A 287 -37.22 16.79 17.65
N GLU A 288 -37.74 17.65 18.52
CA GLU A 288 -39.12 17.59 19.04
C GLU A 288 -40.14 18.10 18.01
#